data_AF-A0A8E0RQK3-F1
#
_entry.id   AF-A0A8E0RQK3-F1
#
_cell.length_a   1.000
_cell.length_b   1.000
_cell.length_c   1.000
_cell.angle_alpha   90.00
_cell.angle_beta   90.00
_cell.angle_gamma   90.00
#
_symmetry.space_group_name_H-M   'P 1'
#
loop_
_entity.id
_entity.type
_entity.pdbx_description
1 polymer ?
#
loop_
_entity_poly.entity_id
_entity_poly.type
_entity_poly.pdbx_seq_one_letter_code
_entity_poly.pdbx_strand_id
1 'polypeptide(L)'
;MKSNRSNPNILITGTPGTGKTTLAKEVAERCSLNFISVNSVAEEGELYDGYDDENDCHILDEDRVVDELEDFMAQGGQVRNSENNFYSRRWSTITLVTF
;
A
#
# COMPACT_ATOMS: atom_id res chain seq x y z
N MET A 1 -18.77 1.53 -9.76
CA MET A 1 -19.41 0.46 -8.97
C MET A 1 -18.90 0.56 -7.53
N LYS A 2 -19.77 0.85 -6.55
CA LYS A 2 -19.38 0.72 -5.13
C LYS A 2 -19.33 -0.77 -4.83
N SER A 3 -18.15 -1.30 -4.54
CA SER A 3 -17.96 -2.68 -4.13
C SER A 3 -18.68 -2.93 -2.80
N ASN A 4 -19.50 -3.98 -2.71
CA ASN A 4 -20.26 -4.35 -1.51
C ASN A 4 -19.36 -5.02 -0.44
N ARG A 5 -18.20 -4.41 -0.14
CA ARG A 5 -17.22 -4.92 0.84
C ARG A 5 -17.68 -4.55 2.24
N SER A 6 -17.60 -5.49 3.18
CA SER A 6 -17.98 -5.25 4.58
C SER A 6 -17.04 -4.28 5.29
N ASN A 7 -15.73 -4.32 4.96
CA ASN A 7 -14.70 -3.51 5.61
C ASN A 7 -13.99 -2.58 4.62
N PRO A 8 -13.67 -1.33 5.01
CA PRO A 8 -13.02 -0.36 4.15
C PRO A 8 -11.55 -0.70 3.90
N ASN A 9 -11.01 -0.22 2.78
CA ASN A 9 -9.56 -0.17 2.56
C ASN A 9 -9.04 1.23 2.85
N ILE A 10 -7.92 1.32 3.58
CA ILE A 10 -7.30 2.56 4.02
C ILE A 10 -5.92 2.71 3.38
N LEU A 11 -5.67 3.87 2.80
CA LEU A 11 -4.35 4.28 2.35
C LEU A 11 -3.83 5.37 3.28
N ILE A 12 -2.62 5.21 3.79
CA ILE A 12 -1.89 6.26 4.51
C ILE A 12 -0.70 6.70 3.65
N THR A 13 -0.69 7.96 3.26
CA THR A 13 0.32 8.54 2.36
C THR A 13 0.84 9.86 2.92
N GLY A 14 1.97 10.35 2.42
CA GLY A 14 2.54 11.62 2.86
C GLY A 14 4.05 11.66 2.73
N THR A 15 4.64 12.77 3.14
CA THR A 15 6.09 13.01 3.10
C THR A 15 6.86 11.90 3.82
N PRO A 16 8.05 11.50 3.33
CA PRO A 16 8.93 10.58 4.05
C PRO A 16 9.22 11.08 5.46
N GLY A 17 9.27 10.16 6.44
CA GLY A 17 9.61 10.50 7.84
C GLY A 17 8.45 10.93 8.75
N THR A 18 7.22 11.06 8.27
CA THR A 18 6.05 11.49 9.09
C THR A 18 5.40 10.39 9.94
N GLY A 19 5.96 9.18 9.97
CA GLY A 19 5.42 8.07 10.78
C GLY A 19 4.27 7.28 10.14
N LYS A 20 4.10 7.36 8.81
CA LYS A 20 3.08 6.63 8.04
C LYS A 20 3.00 5.14 8.39
N THR A 21 4.15 4.46 8.45
CA THR A 21 4.24 3.03 8.74
C THR A 21 3.75 2.72 10.15
N THR A 22 4.13 3.53 11.13
CA THR A 22 3.67 3.39 12.52
C THR A 22 2.16 3.58 12.60
N LEU A 23 1.64 4.64 11.95
CA LEU A 23 0.20 4.90 11.91
C LEU A 23 -0.57 3.76 11.23
N ALA A 24 -0.06 3.22 10.12
CA ALA A 24 -0.70 2.13 9.40
C ALA A 24 -0.79 0.85 10.23
N LYS A 25 0.27 0.51 10.98
CA LYS A 25 0.27 -0.63 11.91
C LYS A 25 -0.71 -0.43 13.06
N GLU A 26 -0.72 0.74 13.69
CA GLU A 26 -1.65 1.06 14.78
C GLU A 26 -3.12 1.04 14.30
N VAL A 27 -3.39 1.55 13.10
CA VAL A 27 -4.73 1.50 12.49
C VAL A 27 -5.13 0.06 12.19
N ALA A 28 -4.21 -0.76 11.69
CA ALA A 28 -4.44 -2.18 11.46
C ALA A 28 -4.88 -2.88 12.75
N GLU A 29 -4.12 -2.70 13.82
CA GLU A 29 -4.35 -3.32 15.11
C GLU A 29 -5.66 -2.84 15.76
N ARG A 30 -5.89 -1.52 15.81
CA ARG A 30 -7.06 -0.94 16.49
C ARG A 30 -8.37 -1.13 15.74
N CYS A 31 -8.33 -1.24 14.42
CA CYS A 31 -9.51 -1.40 13.58
C CYS A 31 -9.72 -2.84 13.09
N SER A 32 -8.89 -3.79 13.54
CA SER A 32 -8.90 -5.17 13.05
C SER A 32 -8.80 -5.27 11.52
N LEU A 33 -7.92 -4.45 10.94
CA LEU A 33 -7.60 -4.44 9.51
C LEU A 33 -6.25 -5.12 9.29
N ASN A 34 -6.00 -5.57 8.06
CA ASN A 34 -4.74 -6.19 7.70
C ASN A 34 -3.75 -5.12 7.21
N PHE A 35 -2.57 -5.06 7.81
CA PHE A 35 -1.49 -4.20 7.33
C PHE A 35 -0.77 -4.85 6.14
N ILE A 36 -0.74 -4.17 5.00
CA ILE A 36 0.03 -4.57 3.82
C ILE A 36 1.23 -3.64 3.67
N SER A 37 2.42 -4.23 3.71
CA SER A 37 3.68 -3.58 3.35
C SER A 37 3.96 -3.82 1.87
N VAL A 38 3.90 -2.76 1.06
CA VAL A 38 4.17 -2.87 -0.39
C VAL A 38 5.58 -3.40 -0.66
N ASN A 39 6.56 -2.96 0.14
CA ASN A 39 7.94 -3.44 0.01
C ASN A 39 8.03 -4.95 0.24
N SER A 40 7.33 -5.47 1.24
CA SER A 40 7.37 -6.91 1.54
C SER A 40 6.73 -7.74 0.43
N VAL A 41 5.63 -7.25 -0.16
CA VAL A 41 4.98 -7.89 -1.31
C VAL A 41 5.91 -7.89 -2.53
N ALA A 42 6.64 -6.79 -2.74
CA ALA A 42 7.60 -6.70 -3.83
C ALA A 42 8.82 -7.60 -3.65
N GLU A 43 9.35 -7.70 -2.43
CA GLU A 43 10.45 -8.59 -2.07
C GLU A 43 10.06 -10.06 -2.25
N GLU A 44 8.87 -10.45 -1.74
CA GLU A 44 8.38 -11.83 -1.82
C GLU A 44 8.01 -12.25 -3.25
N GLY A 45 7.47 -11.32 -4.06
CA GLY A 45 7.05 -11.59 -5.44
C GLY A 45 8.12 -11.33 -6.50
N GLU A 46 9.32 -10.88 -6.11
CA GLU A 46 10.36 -10.39 -7.02
C GLU A 46 9.80 -9.39 -8.06
N LEU A 47 9.06 -8.40 -7.56
CA LEU A 47 8.28 -7.44 -8.36
C LEU A 47 9.11 -6.19 -8.67
N TYR A 48 10.25 -6.39 -9.34
CA TYR A 48 11.18 -5.32 -9.69
C TYR A 48 11.42 -5.24 -11.19
N ASP A 49 11.52 -4.03 -11.73
CA ASP A 49 11.84 -3.72 -13.13
C ASP A 49 13.18 -2.97 -13.23
N GLY A 50 14.22 -3.62 -12.71
CA GLY A 50 15.59 -3.12 -12.75
C GLY A 50 16.13 -2.62 -11.41
N TYR A 51 17.28 -1.94 -11.51
CA TYR A 51 18.04 -1.41 -10.38
C TYR A 51 18.47 0.01 -10.71
N ASP A 52 18.31 0.92 -9.75
CA ASP A 52 18.80 2.28 -9.81
C ASP A 52 20.19 2.33 -9.15
N ASP A 53 21.22 2.41 -9.99
CA ASP A 53 22.62 2.48 -9.54
C ASP A 53 22.96 3.79 -8.80
N GLU A 54 22.21 4.88 -9.05
CA GLU A 54 22.48 6.17 -8.41
C GLU A 54 21.95 6.20 -6.97
N ASN A 55 20.78 5.60 -6.75
CA ASN A 55 20.11 5.56 -5.45
C ASN A 55 20.34 4.24 -4.70
N ASP A 56 21.09 3.30 -5.29
CA ASP A 56 21.40 1.98 -4.73
C ASP A 56 20.13 1.22 -4.28
N CYS A 57 19.13 1.15 -5.16
CA CYS A 57 17.84 0.54 -4.85
C CYS A 57 17.18 -0.17 -6.04
N HIS A 58 16.34 -1.16 -5.76
CA HIS A 58 15.54 -1.81 -6.79
C HIS A 58 14.39 -0.90 -7.26
N ILE A 59 14.21 -0.82 -8.58
CA ILE A 59 13.08 -0.12 -9.19
C ILE A 59 11.87 -1.03 -9.11
N LEU A 60 10.80 -0.56 -8.46
CA LEU A 60 9.57 -1.32 -8.27
C LEU A 60 8.80 -1.47 -9.59
N ASP A 61 8.41 -2.69 -9.94
CA ASP A 61 7.45 -2.91 -11.02
C ASP A 61 6.04 -2.61 -10.49
N GLU A 62 5.61 -1.35 -10.65
CA GLU A 62 4.34 -0.87 -10.09
C GLU A 62 3.12 -1.61 -10.68
N ASP A 63 3.15 -2.00 -11.96
CA ASP A 63 2.04 -2.67 -12.62
C ASP A 63 1.87 -4.09 -12.07
N ARG A 64 2.97 -4.85 -11.92
CA ARG A 64 2.91 -6.19 -11.32
C ARG A 64 2.51 -6.17 -9.85
N VAL A 65 2.97 -5.17 -9.09
CA VAL A 65 2.51 -4.96 -7.70
C VAL A 65 1.02 -4.69 -7.65
N VAL A 66 0.48 -3.94 -8.63
CA VAL A 66 -0.94 -3.68 -8.71
C VAL A 66 -1.72 -4.97 -8.96
N ASP A 67 -1.27 -5.79 -9.92
CA ASP A 67 -1.91 -7.05 -10.25
C ASP A 67 -1.91 -8.03 -9.05
N GLU A 68 -0.77 -8.16 -8.36
CA GLU A 68 -0.64 -9.05 -7.20
C GLU A 68 -1.56 -8.63 -6.03
N LEU A 69 -1.73 -7.32 -5.84
CA LEU A 69 -2.54 -6.79 -4.74
C LEU A 69 -4.04 -6.71 -5.06
N GLU A 70 -4.48 -6.88 -6.32
CA GLU A 70 -5.88 -6.67 -6.71
C GLU A 70 -6.84 -7.61 -5.95
N ASP A 71 -6.50 -8.89 -5.84
CA ASP A 71 -7.32 -9.89 -5.14
C ASP A 71 -7.39 -9.63 -3.63
N PHE A 72 -6.27 -9.26 -3.01
CA PHE A 72 -6.24 -8.89 -1.59
C PHE A 72 -7.07 -7.64 -1.30
N MET A 73 -6.94 -6.63 -2.17
CA MET A 73 -7.67 -5.37 -2.03
C MET A 73 -9.15 -5.52 -2.35
N ALA A 74 -9.54 -6.50 -3.16
CA ALA A 74 -10.94 -6.82 -3.46
C ALA A 74 -11.70 -7.35 -2.23
N GLN A 75 -11.02 -8.06 -1.32
CA GLN A 75 -11.61 -8.59 -0.08
C GLN A 75 -12.07 -7.49 0.89
N GLY A 76 -11.44 -6.32 0.84
CA GLY A 76 -11.68 -5.25 1.81
C GLY A 76 -10.91 -5.47 3.11
N GLY A 77 -10.96 -4.47 4.00
CA GLY A 77 -10.34 -4.57 5.32
C GLY A 77 -8.82 -4.43 5.34
N GLN A 78 -8.23 -3.78 4.32
CA GLN A 78 -6.79 -3.63 4.18
C GLN A 78 -6.33 -2.22 4.54
N VAL A 79 -5.20 -2.08 5.21
CA VAL A 79 -4.50 -0.79 5.41
C VAL A 79 -3.09 -0.88 4.86
N ARG A 80 -2.67 0.14 4.13
CA ARG A 80 -1.33 0.21 3.54
C ARG A 80 -0.73 1.59 3.65
N ASN A 81 0.60 1.65 3.68
CA ASN A 81 1.37 2.88 3.55
C ASN A 81 1.90 3.02 2.11
N SER A 82 1.92 4.25 1.59
CA SER A 82 2.61 4.56 0.33
C SER A 82 3.33 5.90 0.42
N GLU A 83 4.47 6.00 -0.24
CA GLU A 83 5.14 7.29 -0.47
C GLU A 83 4.69 7.92 -1.79
N ASN A 84 4.27 7.08 -2.75
CA ASN A 84 3.86 7.48 -4.09
C ASN A 84 2.34 7.31 -4.31
N ASN A 85 1.72 8.26 -5.01
CA ASN A 85 0.24 8.42 -5.05
C ASN A 85 -0.43 7.78 -6.27
N PHE A 86 0.32 7.18 -7.20
CA PHE A 86 -0.15 6.96 -8.58
C PHE A 86 -1.26 5.90 -8.71
N TYR A 87 -1.11 4.71 -8.14
CA TYR A 87 -2.13 3.65 -8.25
C TYR A 87 -3.03 3.53 -7.02
N SER A 88 -2.79 4.36 -6.02
CA SER A 88 -3.19 4.01 -4.66
C SER A 88 -4.68 4.26 -4.35
N ARG A 89 -5.31 5.11 -5.15
CA ARG A 89 -6.66 5.64 -4.93
C ARG A 89 -7.78 4.71 -5.39
N ARG A 90 -7.51 3.83 -6.36
CA ARG A 90 -8.54 2.98 -6.98
C ARG A 90 -9.17 1.99 -5.99
N TRP A 91 -8.38 1.48 -5.05
CA TRP A 91 -8.84 0.48 -4.09
C TRP A 91 -9.20 1.04 -2.72
N SER A 92 -8.78 2.26 -2.40
CA SER A 92 -8.96 2.86 -1.07
C SER A 92 -10.34 3.51 -0.93
N THR A 93 -11.05 3.15 0.13
CA THR A 93 -12.25 3.87 0.56
C THR A 93 -11.87 5.20 1.22
N ILE A 94 -10.74 5.23 1.93
CA ILE A 94 -10.25 6.39 2.68
C ILE A 94 -8.76 6.59 2.40
N THR A 95 -8.36 7.83 2.16
CA THR A 95 -6.95 8.25 2.06
C THR A 95 -6.63 9.23 3.19
N LEU A 96 -5.66 8.89 4.03
CA LEU A 96 -5.12 9.75 5.07
C LEU A 96 -3.78 10.31 4.60
N VAL A 97 -3.62 11.64 4.68
CA VAL A 97 -2.39 12.33 4.30
C VAL A 97 -1.72 12.87 5.56
N THR A 98 -0.48 12.44 5.81
CA THR A 98 0.37 12.97 6.89
C THR A 98 1.28 14.06 6.32
N PHE A 99 1.47 15.16 7.06
CA PHE A 99 2.32 16.29 6.70
C PHE A 99 3.53 16.38 7.63
#